data_AF-A0A950W5B6-F1
#
_entry.id   AF-A0A950W5B6-F1
#
_cell.length_a   1.000
_cell.length_b   1.000
_cell.length_c   1.000
_cell.angle_alpha   90.00
_cell.angle_beta   90.00
_cell.angle_gamma   90.00
#
_symmetry.space_group_name_H-M   'P 1'
#
loop_
_entity.id
_entity.type
_entity.pdbx_description
1 polymer ?
#
loop_
_entity_poly.entity_id
_entity_poly.type
_entity_poly.pdbx_seq_one_letter_code
_entity_poly.pdbx_strand_id
1 'polypeptide(L)'
;MSERAQASAANLHELWVKMENECHQLATAIGEARTGGADATLLLDRQARLFVQISSVVAQISNAPAITVQDYLALLDVAIEHEIDLALEIAFYGAEDFPIITRLLRALARAIPGFEFNSLRRAISTPGQFEELMNGGIEGVSGSVLAADNQRG
;
A
#
# COMPACT_ATOMS: atom_id res chain seq x y z
N MET A 1 1.19 16.78 -22.80
CA MET A 1 0.81 16.33 -21.44
C MET A 1 2.10 15.83 -20.79
N SER A 2 2.61 16.51 -19.77
CA SER A 2 3.77 15.98 -19.04
C SER A 2 3.32 14.77 -18.24
N GLU A 3 3.70 13.58 -18.69
CA GLU A 3 3.93 12.46 -17.77
C GLU A 3 4.93 12.97 -16.74
N ARG A 4 4.45 13.39 -15.55
CA ARG A 4 5.32 13.42 -14.38
C ARG A 4 5.80 11.98 -14.25
N ALA A 5 7.07 11.73 -14.53
CA ALA A 5 7.70 10.44 -14.29
C ALA A 5 7.32 10.02 -12.87
N GLN A 6 6.42 9.05 -12.77
CA GLN A 6 5.88 8.63 -11.49
C GLN A 6 7.04 7.96 -10.75
N ALA A 7 7.36 8.42 -9.54
CA ALA A 7 8.44 7.83 -8.77
C ALA A 7 8.11 6.35 -8.52
N SER A 8 9.11 5.47 -8.67
CA SER A 8 8.95 4.04 -8.38
C SER A 8 8.68 3.80 -6.90
N ALA A 9 8.09 2.66 -6.58
CA ALA A 9 7.84 2.28 -5.18
C ALA A 9 9.14 2.26 -4.37
N ALA A 10 10.25 1.80 -4.96
CA ALA A 10 11.56 1.84 -4.33
C ALA A 10 12.05 3.26 -3.98
N ASN A 11 11.94 4.22 -4.90
CA ASN A 11 12.39 5.60 -4.63
C ASN A 11 11.54 6.29 -3.56
N LEU A 12 10.23 6.01 -3.56
CA LEU A 12 9.31 6.53 -2.54
C LEU A 12 9.57 5.88 -1.18
N HIS A 13 9.90 4.59 -1.15
CA HIS A 13 10.30 3.88 0.07
C HIS A 13 11.59 4.47 0.67
N GLU A 14 12.60 4.76 -0.14
CA GLU A 14 13.80 5.45 0.36
C GLU A 14 13.49 6.82 1.00
N LEU A 15 12.54 7.55 0.42
CA LEU A 15 12.07 8.83 0.98
C LEU A 15 11.34 8.60 2.30
N TRP A 16 10.44 7.62 2.36
CA TRP A 16 9.71 7.25 3.56
C TRP A 16 10.65 6.89 4.71
N VAL A 17 11.63 6.00 4.48
CA VAL A 17 12.64 5.60 5.48
C VAL A 17 13.41 6.81 6.03
N LYS A 18 13.78 7.78 5.18
CA LYS A 18 14.44 9.02 5.64
C LYS A 18 13.55 9.83 6.57
N MET A 19 12.27 9.92 6.27
CA MET A 19 11.30 10.68 7.06
C MET A 19 10.98 10.00 8.38
N GLU A 20 10.89 8.67 8.43
CA GLU A 20 10.74 7.93 9.68
C GLU A 20 11.94 8.10 10.60
N ASN A 21 13.15 8.05 10.04
CA ASN A 21 14.37 8.35 10.78
C ASN A 21 14.35 9.78 11.36
N GLU A 22 13.89 10.77 10.60
CA GLU A 22 13.72 12.14 11.10
C GLU A 22 12.65 12.21 12.22
N CYS A 23 11.53 11.49 12.09
CA CYS A 23 10.51 11.37 13.14
C CYS A 23 11.11 10.81 14.44
N HIS A 24 11.96 9.78 14.35
CA HIS A 24 12.64 9.18 15.49
C HIS A 24 13.62 10.17 16.16
N GLN A 25 14.38 10.92 15.35
CA GLN A 25 15.27 11.97 15.85
C GLN A 25 14.50 13.09 16.56
N LEU A 26 13.36 13.51 15.99
CA LEU A 26 12.49 14.52 16.61
C LEU A 26 11.89 14.01 17.92
N ALA A 27 11.44 12.75 17.98
CA ALA A 27 10.92 12.16 19.20
C ALA A 27 11.96 12.18 20.34
N THR A 28 13.22 11.85 20.01
CA THR A 28 14.35 11.92 20.95
C THR A 28 14.56 13.36 21.43
N ALA A 29 14.66 14.32 20.51
CA ALA A 29 14.88 15.74 20.83
C ALA A 29 13.72 16.34 21.66
N ILE A 30 12.48 15.95 21.39
CA ILE A 30 11.30 16.35 22.18
C ILE A 30 11.41 15.79 23.61
N GLY A 31 11.82 14.52 23.74
CA GLY A 31 12.07 13.90 25.04
C GLY A 31 13.11 14.67 25.84
N GLU A 32 14.26 14.97 25.23
CA GLU A 32 15.35 15.73 25.83
C GLU A 32 14.88 17.13 26.27
N ALA A 33 14.21 17.89 25.38
CA ALA A 33 13.70 19.22 25.68
C ALA A 33 12.74 19.21 26.88
N ARG A 34 11.83 18.24 26.93
CA ARG A 34 10.89 18.08 28.05
C ARG A 34 11.59 17.75 29.36
N THR A 35 12.58 16.85 29.34
CA THR A 35 13.36 16.52 30.54
C THR A 35 14.21 17.70 31.03
N GLY A 36 14.67 18.56 30.12
CA GLY A 36 15.40 19.79 30.43
C GLY A 36 14.52 20.99 30.81
N GLY A 37 13.19 20.85 30.82
CA GLY A 37 12.26 21.95 31.12
C GLY A 37 12.17 23.02 30.02
N ALA A 38 12.61 22.71 28.81
CA ALA A 38 12.53 23.60 27.66
C ALA A 38 11.19 23.46 26.92
N ASP A 39 10.79 24.51 26.20
CA ASP A 39 9.61 24.46 25.33
C ASP A 39 9.89 23.61 24.07
N ALA A 40 9.07 22.59 23.85
CA ALA A 40 9.17 21.66 22.72
C ALA A 40 8.14 21.95 21.61
N THR A 41 7.38 23.05 21.68
CA THR A 41 6.25 23.34 20.77
C THR A 41 6.68 23.34 19.30
N LEU A 42 7.82 23.96 18.96
CA LEU A 42 8.32 23.98 17.58
C LEU A 42 8.71 22.60 17.05
N LEU A 43 9.21 21.71 17.92
CA LEU A 43 9.58 20.34 17.55
C LEU A 43 8.32 19.48 17.34
N LEU A 44 7.31 19.63 18.19
CA LEU A 44 6.01 18.97 18.05
C LEU A 44 5.30 19.39 16.76
N ASP A 45 5.31 20.68 16.44
CA ASP A 45 4.76 21.21 15.18
C ASP A 45 5.46 20.63 13.95
N ARG A 46 6.80 20.48 14.02
CA ARG A 46 7.56 19.83 12.94
C ARG A 46 7.21 18.36 12.83
N GLN A 47 7.11 17.66 13.95
CA GLN A 47 6.75 16.24 13.99
C GLN A 47 5.35 15.99 13.39
N ALA A 48 4.36 16.83 13.72
CA ALA A 48 3.01 16.74 13.15
C ALA A 48 3.00 16.93 11.63
N ARG A 49 3.75 17.93 11.11
CA ARG A 49 3.90 18.12 9.65
C ARG A 49 4.57 16.93 8.98
N LEU A 50 5.56 16.34 9.63
CA LEU A 50 6.29 15.20 9.10
C LEU A 50 5.40 13.95 9.02
N PHE A 51 4.55 13.70 10.01
CA PHE A 51 3.56 12.62 9.95
C PHE A 51 2.58 12.77 8.77
N VAL A 52 2.08 13.98 8.51
CA VAL A 52 1.20 14.23 7.34
C VAL A 52 1.93 13.91 6.03
N GLN A 53 3.21 14.28 5.93
CA GLN A 53 4.00 13.97 4.75
C GLN A 53 4.27 12.47 4.63
N ILE A 54 4.56 11.76 5.74
CA ILE A 54 4.72 10.30 5.76
C ILE A 54 3.45 9.63 5.24
N SER A 55 2.26 9.99 5.75
CA SER A 55 0.99 9.43 5.26
C SER A 55 0.79 9.68 3.76
N SER A 56 1.20 10.86 3.26
CA SER A 56 1.15 11.17 1.83
C SER A 56 2.12 10.32 1.00
N VAL A 57 3.32 10.03 1.51
CA VAL A 57 4.30 9.17 0.83
C VAL A 57 3.84 7.72 0.84
N VAL A 58 3.34 7.21 1.97
CA VAL A 58 2.76 5.86 2.07
C VAL A 58 1.64 5.69 1.05
N ALA A 59 0.70 6.64 0.96
CA ALA A 59 -0.37 6.60 -0.05
C ALA A 59 0.17 6.62 -1.50
N GLN A 60 1.30 7.29 -1.75
CA GLN A 60 1.96 7.24 -3.06
C GLN A 60 2.62 5.88 -3.32
N ILE A 61 3.27 5.27 -2.32
CA ILE A 61 3.85 3.92 -2.42
C ILE A 61 2.75 2.90 -2.73
N SER A 62 1.62 2.95 -2.01
CA SER A 62 0.45 2.10 -2.26
C SER A 62 -0.06 2.20 -3.69
N ASN A 63 0.20 3.31 -4.39
CA ASN A 63 -0.24 3.57 -5.76
C ASN A 63 0.87 3.40 -6.82
N ALA A 64 2.15 3.31 -6.43
CA ALA A 64 3.30 3.31 -7.33
C ALA A 64 3.55 1.95 -8.02
N PRO A 65 3.79 1.92 -9.34
CA PRO A 65 3.96 0.68 -10.08
C PRO A 65 5.10 -0.17 -9.49
N ALA A 66 4.92 -1.49 -9.44
CA ALA A 66 5.91 -2.42 -8.92
C ALA A 66 6.30 -3.44 -9.99
N ILE A 67 7.53 -3.29 -10.48
CA ILE A 67 8.03 -4.01 -11.66
C ILE A 67 9.35 -4.72 -11.32
N THR A 68 10.09 -4.18 -10.36
CA THR A 68 11.38 -4.72 -9.92
C THR A 68 11.25 -5.43 -8.57
N VAL A 69 12.24 -6.27 -8.25
CA VAL A 69 12.34 -6.91 -6.92
C VAL A 69 12.40 -5.84 -5.81
N GLN A 70 13.10 -4.73 -6.06
CA GLN A 70 13.18 -3.61 -5.13
C GLN A 70 11.82 -2.97 -4.86
N ASP A 71 10.96 -2.87 -5.88
CA ASP A 71 9.58 -2.39 -5.68
C ASP A 71 8.75 -3.37 -4.85
N TYR A 72 8.94 -4.68 -5.01
CA TYR A 72 8.25 -5.69 -4.19
C TYR A 72 8.71 -5.65 -2.73
N LEU A 73 10.01 -5.48 -2.50
CA LEU A 73 10.56 -5.32 -1.16
C LEU A 73 10.04 -4.03 -0.50
N ALA A 74 9.99 -2.93 -1.25
CA ALA A 74 9.43 -1.66 -0.79
C ALA A 74 7.94 -1.79 -0.39
N LEU A 75 7.13 -2.44 -1.24
CA LEU A 75 5.72 -2.69 -0.91
C LEU A 75 5.54 -3.61 0.29
N LEU A 76 6.39 -4.63 0.43
CA LEU A 76 6.36 -5.56 1.57
C LEU A 76 6.68 -4.84 2.89
N ASP A 77 7.72 -4.01 2.90
CA ASP A 77 8.16 -3.30 4.11
C ASP A 77 7.07 -2.34 4.61
N VAL A 78 6.49 -1.54 3.70
CA VAL A 78 5.39 -0.64 4.04
C VAL A 78 4.13 -1.42 4.46
N ALA A 79 3.83 -2.54 3.82
CA ALA A 79 2.70 -3.38 4.22
C ALA A 79 2.87 -3.96 5.64
N ILE A 80 4.09 -4.35 6.04
CA ILE A 80 4.36 -4.84 7.39
C ILE A 80 4.13 -3.75 8.43
N GLU A 81 4.61 -2.53 8.18
CA GLU A 81 4.49 -1.44 9.15
C GLU A 81 3.07 -0.85 9.23
N HIS A 82 2.32 -0.85 8.12
CA HIS A 82 1.04 -0.13 8.02
C HIS A 82 -0.20 -1.01 7.88
N GLU A 83 -0.07 -2.28 7.50
CA GLU A 83 -1.20 -3.17 7.19
C GLU A 83 -1.16 -4.51 7.92
N ILE A 84 -0.18 -4.77 8.81
CA ILE A 84 -0.06 -6.10 9.44
C ILE A 84 -0.34 -6.08 10.95
N ASP A 85 -1.44 -6.75 11.31
CA ASP A 85 -1.40 -8.00 12.06
C ASP A 85 -2.06 -9.11 11.19
N LEU A 86 -1.41 -10.27 11.03
CA LEU A 86 -1.34 -11.00 9.74
C LEU A 86 -2.54 -11.93 9.37
N ALA A 87 -2.87 -11.93 8.06
CA ALA A 87 -3.49 -12.98 7.22
C ALA A 87 -4.90 -13.52 7.53
N LEU A 88 -5.25 -13.77 8.80
CA LEU A 88 -6.62 -14.15 9.20
C LEU A 88 -7.59 -12.98 8.96
N GLU A 89 -7.08 -11.77 9.14
CA GLU A 89 -7.84 -10.53 8.98
C GLU A 89 -8.18 -10.24 7.51
N ILE A 90 -7.28 -10.50 6.56
CA ILE A 90 -7.56 -10.29 5.12
C ILE A 90 -8.71 -11.19 4.64
N ALA A 91 -8.76 -12.44 5.12
CA ALA A 91 -9.85 -13.35 4.80
C ALA A 91 -11.19 -12.93 5.47
N PHE A 92 -11.13 -12.12 6.53
CA PHE A 92 -12.30 -11.70 7.32
C PHE A 92 -12.84 -10.32 6.94
N TYR A 93 -11.97 -9.33 6.71
CA TYR A 93 -12.32 -7.94 6.38
C TYR A 93 -12.35 -7.70 4.86
N GLY A 94 -11.44 -8.32 4.10
CA GLY A 94 -11.42 -8.29 2.63
C GLY A 94 -10.26 -7.46 2.05
N ALA A 95 -10.22 -7.36 0.72
CA ALA A 95 -9.10 -6.74 0.00
C ALA A 95 -9.03 -5.21 0.13
N GLU A 96 -10.15 -4.56 0.45
CA GLU A 96 -10.23 -3.09 0.62
C GLU A 96 -9.53 -2.62 1.90
N ASP A 97 -9.46 -3.48 2.90
CA ASP A 97 -8.82 -3.19 4.19
C ASP A 97 -7.29 -3.39 4.16
N PHE A 98 -6.77 -4.08 3.14
CA PHE A 98 -5.35 -4.40 2.98
C PHE A 98 -4.83 -4.10 1.56
N PRO A 99 -4.88 -2.83 1.12
CA PRO A 99 -4.61 -2.46 -0.26
C PRO A 99 -3.16 -2.68 -0.71
N ILE A 100 -2.16 -2.48 0.16
CA ILE A 100 -0.73 -2.68 -0.17
C ILE A 100 -0.42 -4.18 -0.25
N ILE A 101 -0.90 -4.99 0.70
CA ILE A 101 -0.73 -6.46 0.65
C ILE A 101 -1.40 -7.02 -0.61
N THR A 102 -2.64 -6.62 -0.89
CA THR A 102 -3.37 -7.07 -2.08
C THR A 102 -2.60 -6.70 -3.35
N ARG A 103 -2.07 -5.48 -3.43
CA ARG A 103 -1.24 -5.04 -4.56
C ARG A 103 0.05 -5.85 -4.70
N LEU A 104 0.75 -6.11 -3.60
CA LEU A 104 1.96 -6.93 -3.59
C LEU A 104 1.68 -8.34 -4.10
N LEU A 105 0.62 -8.99 -3.61
CA LEU A 105 0.21 -10.33 -4.05
C LEU A 105 -0.08 -10.36 -5.56
N ARG A 106 -0.83 -9.38 -6.07
CA ARG A 106 -1.10 -9.24 -7.51
C ARG A 106 0.17 -9.04 -8.32
N ALA A 107 1.08 -8.20 -7.83
CA ALA A 107 2.33 -7.92 -8.54
C ALA A 107 3.23 -9.16 -8.59
N LEU A 108 3.34 -9.91 -7.49
CA LEU A 108 4.07 -11.18 -7.43
C LEU A 108 3.48 -12.24 -8.36
N ALA A 109 2.15 -12.39 -8.42
CA ALA A 109 1.51 -13.33 -9.33
C ALA A 109 1.72 -13.02 -10.81
N ARG A 110 1.86 -11.73 -11.16
CA ARG A 110 2.18 -11.31 -12.53
C ARG A 110 3.65 -11.54 -12.88
N ALA A 111 4.55 -11.33 -11.92
CA ALA A 111 5.99 -11.40 -12.15
C ALA A 111 6.56 -12.82 -12.07
N ILE A 112 5.93 -13.70 -11.30
CA ILE A 112 6.45 -15.05 -11.02
C ILE A 112 5.43 -16.09 -11.53
N PRO A 113 5.71 -16.76 -12.67
CA PRO A 113 4.85 -17.82 -13.17
C PRO A 113 4.65 -18.93 -12.13
N GLY A 114 3.39 -19.26 -11.84
CA GLY A 114 3.04 -20.30 -10.87
C GLY A 114 3.09 -19.86 -9.40
N PHE A 115 3.26 -18.57 -9.10
CA PHE A 115 3.10 -18.05 -7.75
C PHE A 115 1.65 -18.23 -7.28
N GLU A 116 1.46 -19.03 -6.23
CA GLU A 116 0.19 -19.23 -5.55
C GLU A 116 0.35 -18.99 -4.05
N PHE A 117 -0.51 -18.16 -3.46
CA PHE A 117 -0.54 -17.92 -2.02
C PHE A 117 -1.45 -18.95 -1.33
N ASN A 118 -0.98 -20.21 -1.29
CA ASN A 118 -1.78 -21.38 -0.88
C ASN A 118 -2.42 -21.27 0.50
N SER A 119 -1.81 -20.55 1.44
CA SER A 119 -2.42 -20.33 2.77
C SER A 119 -3.64 -19.42 2.71
N LEU A 120 -3.59 -18.33 1.93
CA LEU A 120 -4.73 -17.43 1.71
C LEU A 120 -5.82 -18.13 0.90
N ARG A 121 -5.44 -18.85 -0.16
CA ARG A 121 -6.39 -19.63 -0.97
C ARG A 121 -7.17 -20.66 -0.14
N ARG A 122 -6.53 -21.28 0.86
CA ARG A 122 -7.20 -22.19 1.80
C ARG A 122 -8.09 -21.49 2.84
N ALA A 123 -7.74 -20.26 3.22
CA ALA A 123 -8.49 -19.48 4.21
C ALA A 123 -9.75 -18.82 3.61
N ILE A 124 -9.70 -18.46 2.33
CA ILE A 124 -10.85 -17.91 1.61
C ILE A 124 -11.91 -18.99 1.46
N SER A 125 -13.08 -18.74 2.07
CA SER A 125 -14.10 -19.76 2.28
C SER A 125 -15.01 -19.99 1.07
N THR A 126 -15.04 -19.08 0.11
CA THR A 126 -16.00 -19.13 -1.02
C THR A 126 -15.27 -19.30 -2.36
N PRO A 127 -15.74 -20.20 -3.26
CA PRO A 127 -15.17 -20.32 -4.60
C PRO A 127 -15.21 -18.99 -5.36
N GLY A 128 -14.12 -18.61 -6.04
CA GLY A 128 -14.05 -17.39 -6.87
C GLY A 128 -13.47 -16.16 -6.16
N GLN A 129 -13.51 -16.10 -4.83
CA GLN A 129 -13.02 -14.94 -4.06
C GLN A 129 -11.49 -14.75 -4.16
N PHE A 130 -10.74 -15.85 -4.28
CA PHE A 130 -9.30 -15.76 -4.50
C PHE A 130 -9.03 -15.18 -5.89
N GLU A 131 -9.75 -15.63 -6.91
CA GLU A 131 -9.65 -15.11 -8.27
C GLU A 131 -10.03 -13.63 -8.34
N GLU A 132 -11.07 -13.19 -7.64
CA GLU A 132 -11.42 -11.76 -7.51
C GLU A 132 -10.32 -10.94 -6.83
N LEU A 133 -9.74 -11.46 -5.74
CA LEU A 133 -8.61 -10.82 -5.06
C LEU A 133 -7.42 -10.65 -6.00
N MET A 134 -7.13 -11.64 -6.86
CA MET A 134 -6.03 -11.60 -7.82
C MET A 134 -6.33 -10.78 -9.09
N ASN A 135 -7.59 -10.72 -9.51
CA ASN A 135 -8.02 -10.12 -10.78
C ASN A 135 -8.61 -8.70 -10.64
N GLY A 136 -8.96 -8.25 -9.43
CA GLY A 136 -9.68 -7.00 -9.15
C GLY A 136 -8.89 -5.70 -9.36
N GLY A 137 -8.11 -5.59 -10.44
CA GLY A 137 -7.39 -4.38 -10.82
C GLY A 137 -7.57 -4.07 -12.30
N ILE A 138 -8.74 -3.56 -12.65
CA ILE A 138 -9.08 -2.28 -13.31
C ILE A 138 -10.59 -2.39 -13.62
N GLU A 139 -11.46 -1.91 -12.72
CA GLU A 139 -12.80 -1.48 -13.15
C GLU A 139 -12.72 0.00 -13.47
N GLY A 140 -12.64 0.25 -14.77
CA GLY A 140 -12.56 1.57 -15.37
C GLY A 140 -12.37 1.39 -16.87
N VAL A 141 -13.48 1.26 -17.59
CA VAL A 141 -13.62 1.04 -19.04
C VAL A 141 -13.54 -0.42 -19.48
N SER A 142 -14.58 -1.19 -19.17
CA SER A 142 -15.03 -2.27 -20.08
C SER A 142 -16.46 -1.95 -20.50
N GLY A 143 -16.65 -1.82 -21.81
CA GLY A 143 -17.82 -1.23 -22.44
C GLY A 143 -19.13 -1.92 -22.08
N SER A 144 -20.00 -1.18 -21.39
CA SER A 144 -21.44 -1.39 -21.50
C SER A 144 -21.96 -0.47 -22.60
N VAL A 145 -21.95 -0.94 -23.85
CA VAL A 145 -23.08 -0.87 -24.80
C VAL A 145 -22.73 -1.85 -25.91
N LEU A 146 -23.41 -3.00 -25.96
CA LEU A 146 -23.95 -3.65 -27.17
C LEU A 146 -24.35 -5.09 -26.84
N ALA A 147 -25.62 -5.28 -26.47
CA ALA A 147 -26.43 -6.44 -26.84
C ALA A 147 -27.88 -6.21 -26.38
N ALA A 148 -28.54 -5.22 -26.97
CA ALA A 148 -29.99 -5.20 -27.03
C ALA A 148 -30.35 -5.32 -28.51
N ASP A 149 -30.42 -6.55 -29.00
CA ASP A 149 -31.10 -6.83 -30.25
C ASP A 149 -31.96 -8.08 -30.12
N ASN A 150 -33.19 -7.91 -30.60
CA ASN A 150 -34.15 -8.94 -31.00
C ASN A 150 -34.73 -9.86 -29.93
N GLN A 151 -35.81 -9.39 -29.29
CA GLN A 151 -37.08 -10.10 -29.33
C GLN A 151 -38.26 -9.12 -29.28
N ARG A 152 -38.94 -8.93 -30.41
CA ARG A 152 -40.39 -8.73 -30.50
C ARG A 152 -40.81 -8.98 -31.96
N GLY A 153 -41.64 -10.01 -32.13
CA GLY A 153 -42.45 -10.19 -33.33
C GLY A 153 -43.63 -9.23 -33.38
#